data_AF-A0A7X4IB38-F1
#
_entry.id   AF-A0A7X4IB38-F1
#
_cell.length_a   1.000
_cell.length_b   1.000
_cell.length_c   1.000
_cell.angle_alpha   90.00
_cell.angle_beta   90.00
_cell.angle_gamma   90.00
#
_symmetry.space_group_name_H-M   'P 1'
#
loop_
_entity.id
_entity.type
_entity.pdbx_description
1 polymer ?
#
loop_
_entity_poly.entity_id
_entity_poly.type
_entity_poly.pdbx_seq_one_letter_code
_entity_poly.pdbx_strand_id
1 'polypeptide(L)' 'METIKWVLCPICGNKTRTIMQEDTELKNFPLYCPKCKQQTLN' A
#
# COMPACT_ATOMS: atom_id res chain seq x y z
N MET A 1 11.44 0.12 18.52
CA MET A 1 10.75 1.25 17.86
C MET A 1 10.43 0.78 16.46
N GLU A 2 9.22 0.28 16.25
CA GLU A 2 8.80 -0.24 14.94
C GLU A 2 8.59 0.92 13.98
N THR A 3 9.23 0.87 12.81
CA THR A 3 9.06 1.92 11.82
C THR A 3 7.80 1.66 11.01
N ILE A 4 6.97 2.70 10.93
CA ILE A 4 5.69 2.66 10.22
C ILE A 4 5.90 3.33 8.87
N LYS A 5 5.57 2.62 7.77
CA LYS A 5 5.74 3.12 6.40
C LYS A 5 4.41 3.12 5.65
N TRP A 6 4.28 4.09 4.76
CA TRP A 6 3.14 4.15 3.83
C TRP A 6 3.38 3.21 2.67
N VAL A 7 2.38 2.42 2.32
CA VAL A 7 2.42 1.65 1.08
C VAL A 7 2.20 2.61 -0.09
N LEU A 8 3.15 2.61 -1.03
CA LEU A 8 3.04 3.39 -2.25
C LEU A 8 2.31 2.58 -3.32
N CYS A 9 1.50 3.26 -4.13
CA CYS A 9 0.81 2.61 -5.24
C CYS A 9 1.84 2.13 -6.27
N PRO A 10 1.83 0.85 -6.68
CA PRO A 10 2.79 0.34 -7.66
C PRO A 10 2.62 0.97 -9.06
N ILE A 11 1.44 1.52 -9.38
CA ILE A 11 1.14 2.13 -10.68
C ILE A 11 1.66 3.57 -10.77
N CYS A 12 1.42 4.37 -9.73
CA CYS A 12 1.65 5.83 -9.79
C CYS A 12 2.60 6.39 -8.73
N GLY A 13 3.13 5.54 -7.84
CA GLY A 13 4.02 5.92 -6.75
C GLY A 13 3.36 6.79 -5.67
N ASN A 14 2.07 7.08 -5.78
CA ASN A 14 1.38 7.95 -4.84
C ASN A 14 1.13 7.23 -3.51
N LYS A 15 1.07 7.98 -2.41
CA LYS A 15 0.74 7.43 -1.09
C LYS A 15 -0.67 6.82 -1.12
N THR A 16 -0.77 5.56 -0.75
CA THR A 16 -2.08 4.92 -0.52
C THR A 16 -2.58 5.24 0.89
N ARG A 17 -3.80 4.82 1.22
CA ARG A 17 -4.32 4.92 2.60
C ARG A 17 -3.86 3.77 3.49
N THR A 18 -3.02 2.88 2.97
CA THR A 18 -2.52 1.70 3.67
C THR A 18 -1.18 2.02 4.31
N ILE A 19 -1.10 1.74 5.60
CA ILE A 19 0.09 1.90 6.43
C ILE A 19 0.50 0.51 6.91
N MET A 20 1.79 0.23 6.95
CA MET A 20 2.33 -1.04 7.40
C MET A 20 3.53 -0.85 8.32
N GLN A 21 3.66 -1.74 9.29
CA GLN A 21 4.89 -1.93 10.06
C GLN A 21 5.87 -2.80 9.26
N GLU A 22 7.17 -2.67 9.53
CA GLU A 22 8.23 -3.41 8.81
C GLU A 22 8.14 -4.94 8.93
N ASP A 23 7.51 -5.44 9.98
CA ASP A 23 7.33 -6.87 10.28
C ASP A 23 6.01 -7.44 9.75
N THR A 24 5.15 -6.60 9.17
CA THR A 24 3.83 -7.03 8.67
C THR A 24 3.90 -7.35 7.17
N GLU A 25 3.50 -8.56 6.79
CA GLU A 25 3.37 -8.98 5.38
C GLU A 25 1.91 -8.87 4.90
N LEU A 26 1.69 -8.26 3.72
CA LEU A 26 0.41 -8.36 3.00
C LEU A 26 0.50 -9.47 1.96
N LYS A 27 -0.39 -10.46 2.07
CA LYS A 27 -0.58 -11.51 1.06
C LYS A 27 -1.93 -11.31 0.38
N ASN A 28 -1.94 -11.17 -0.95
CA ASN A 28 -3.15 -10.97 -1.75
C ASN A 28 -4.01 -9.79 -1.27
N PHE A 29 -3.38 -8.70 -0.82
CA PHE A 29 -4.10 -7.55 -0.30
C PHE A 29 -4.49 -6.60 -1.44
N PRO A 30 -5.79 -6.37 -1.70
CA PRO A 30 -6.21 -5.44 -2.73
C PRO A 30 -5.92 -3.99 -2.29
N LEU A 31 -4.91 -3.38 -2.89
CA LEU A 31 -4.58 -1.97 -2.72
C LEU A 31 -5.42 -1.10 -3.65
N TYR A 32 -6.32 -0.32 -3.07
CA TYR A 32 -7.05 0.71 -3.81
C TYR A 32 -6.23 2.00 -3.90
N CYS A 33 -6.04 2.51 -5.12
CA CYS A 33 -5.44 3.80 -5.34
C CYS A 33 -6.49 4.83 -5.78
N PRO A 34 -6.76 5.89 -5.00
CA PRO A 34 -7.75 6.91 -5.36
C PRO A 34 -7.34 7.75 -6.59
N LYS A 35 -6.04 7.81 -6.91
CA LYS A 35 -5.52 8.51 -8.10
C LYS A 35 -5.76 7.69 -9.38
N CYS A 36 -5.48 6.38 -9.33
CA CYS A 36 -5.71 5.47 -10.45
C CYS A 36 -7.17 5.02 -10.56
N LYS A 37 -7.95 5.16 -9.47
CA LYS A 37 -9.34 4.68 -9.33
C LYS A 37 -9.48 3.18 -9.63
N GLN A 38 -8.44 2.41 -9.31
CA GLN A 38 -8.36 0.97 -9.56
C GLN A 38 -7.79 0.26 -8.33
N GLN A 39 -8.15 -1.02 -8.17
CA GLN A 39 -7.58 -1.91 -7.18
C GLN A 39 -6.48 -2.75 -7.84
N THR A 40 -5.32 -2.82 -7.20
CA THR A 40 -4.22 -3.71 -7.60
C THR A 40 -4.02 -4.77 -6.53
N LEU A 41 -3.87 -6.03 -6.94
CA LEU A 41 -3.32 -7.04 -6.05
C LEU A 41 -1.81 -6.84 -5.96
N ASN A 42 -1.29 -6.88 -4.73
CA ASN A 42 0.13 -6.90 -4.44
C ASN A 42 0.58 -8.32 -4.13
#